data_AF-A0A0B8SYQ8-F1
#
_entry.id   AF-A0A0B8SYQ8-F1
#
_cell.length_a   1.000
_cell.length_b   1.000
_cell.length_c   1.000
_cell.angle_alpha   90.00
_cell.angle_beta   90.00
_cell.angle_gamma   90.00
#
_symmetry.space_group_name_H-M   'P 1'
#
loop_
_entity.id
_entity.type
_entity.pdbx_description
1 polymer ?
#
loop_
_entity_poly.entity_id
_entity_poly.type
_entity_poly.pdbx_seq_one_letter_code
_entity_poly.pdbx_strand_id
1 'polypeptide(L)'
;MGKLIVEQLAIDAGNFNYAQLARSMEVLTWHILDQHNWKEEYPYKPIVNFQIGHTGSAILLHFAVEEKFIKGQYVRPNESVWEDSCVEFFISFDQKNHYYNLEFNVVGTGLIGYGPKIKTERARLDAETITKVSTATSIVSKQGEKNWNIILYIPIGIFSKSDITSLAGLSAHANFYKCGDALPEPHFISWKPVAWPKPNFHLPEFFGEIEFA
;
A
#
# COMPACT_ATOMS: atom_id res chain seq x y z
N MET A 1 10.11 -19.52 0.41
CA MET A 1 9.04 -18.68 -0.18
C MET A 1 9.67 -17.92 -1.34
N GLY A 2 9.01 -17.84 -2.50
CA GLY A 2 9.55 -17.09 -3.64
C GLY A 2 9.48 -15.58 -3.43
N LYS A 3 10.39 -14.87 -4.11
CA LYS A 3 10.30 -13.41 -4.33
C LYS A 3 9.05 -13.07 -5.15
N LEU A 4 8.45 -11.91 -4.91
CA LEU A 4 7.40 -11.37 -5.76
C LEU A 4 8.06 -10.59 -6.90
N ILE A 5 7.71 -10.94 -8.14
CA ILE A 5 8.17 -10.21 -9.32
C ILE A 5 7.22 -9.06 -9.60
N VAL A 6 7.75 -7.86 -9.73
CA VAL A 6 7.03 -6.65 -10.13
C VAL A 6 7.34 -6.43 -11.59
N GLU A 7 6.37 -6.71 -12.45
CA GLU A 7 6.54 -6.66 -13.91
C GLU A 7 6.57 -5.21 -14.43
N GLN A 8 7.33 -4.99 -15.50
CA GLN A 8 7.36 -3.70 -16.18
C GLN A 8 6.10 -3.51 -17.05
N LEU A 9 5.53 -2.31 -17.01
CA LEU A 9 4.34 -1.90 -17.76
C LEU A 9 4.63 -0.67 -18.60
N ALA A 10 4.07 -0.64 -19.81
CA ALA A 10 3.96 0.56 -20.61
C ALA A 10 2.62 1.26 -20.33
N ILE A 11 2.62 2.21 -19.40
CA ILE A 11 1.41 2.96 -19.03
C ILE A 11 1.62 4.44 -19.29
N ASP A 12 0.67 5.04 -20.03
CA ASP A 12 0.54 6.49 -20.14
C ASP A 12 -0.27 7.01 -18.95
N ALA A 13 0.41 7.63 -17.99
CA ALA A 13 -0.22 8.28 -16.84
C ALA A 13 -0.67 9.72 -17.11
N GLY A 14 -0.58 10.20 -18.36
CA GLY A 14 -0.97 11.56 -18.75
C GLY A 14 -2.47 11.84 -18.65
N ASN A 15 -3.32 10.81 -18.81
CA ASN A 15 -4.76 10.87 -18.51
C ASN A 15 -5.10 9.96 -17.33
N PHE A 16 -5.10 10.53 -16.13
CA PHE A 16 -5.22 9.78 -14.89
C PHE A 16 -6.68 9.38 -14.60
N ASN A 17 -7.10 8.23 -15.12
CA ASN A 17 -8.46 7.69 -14.98
C ASN A 17 -8.46 6.25 -14.45
N TYR A 18 -9.28 5.97 -13.43
CA TYR A 18 -9.33 4.64 -12.80
C TYR A 18 -9.57 3.50 -13.80
N ALA A 19 -10.57 3.61 -14.68
CA ALA A 19 -10.96 2.51 -15.57
C ALA A 19 -9.88 2.21 -16.62
N GLN A 20 -9.22 3.25 -17.12
CA GLN A 20 -8.12 3.11 -18.09
C GLN A 20 -6.87 2.51 -17.44
N LEU A 21 -6.52 2.96 -16.24
CA LEU A 21 -5.40 2.43 -15.47
C LEU A 21 -5.65 0.97 -15.09
N ALA A 22 -6.83 0.65 -14.54
CA ALA A 22 -7.21 -0.71 -14.18
C ALA A 22 -7.11 -1.66 -15.39
N ARG A 23 -7.63 -1.26 -16.55
CA ARG A 23 -7.50 -2.04 -17.79
C ARG A 23 -6.05 -2.30 -18.19
N SER A 24 -5.18 -1.31 -18.00
CA SER A 24 -3.75 -1.45 -18.34
C SER A 24 -3.00 -2.38 -17.38
N MET A 25 -3.54 -2.59 -16.18
CA MET A 25 -2.99 -3.49 -15.16
C MET A 25 -3.57 -4.90 -15.21
N GLU A 26 -4.59 -5.19 -16.04
CA GLU A 26 -5.22 -6.53 -16.16
C GLU A 26 -4.24 -7.66 -16.51
N VAL A 27 -3.09 -7.31 -17.12
CA VAL A 27 -2.01 -8.25 -17.46
C VAL A 27 -1.21 -8.72 -16.24
N LEU A 28 -1.29 -7.98 -15.13
CA LEU A 28 -0.60 -8.33 -13.89
C LEU A 28 -1.31 -9.46 -13.15
N THR A 29 -0.60 -10.10 -12.22
CA THR A 29 -1.17 -11.11 -11.34
C THR A 29 -1.80 -10.46 -10.11
N TRP A 30 -3.03 -10.88 -9.76
CA TRP A 30 -3.62 -10.58 -8.46
C TRP A 30 -3.00 -11.43 -7.36
N HIS A 31 -2.53 -10.76 -6.31
CA HIS A 31 -2.02 -11.36 -5.09
C HIS A 31 -3.03 -11.15 -3.95
N ILE A 32 -3.22 -12.19 -3.14
CA ILE A 32 -4.13 -12.13 -2.00
C ILE A 32 -3.38 -11.58 -0.78
N LEU A 33 -4.03 -10.69 -0.04
CA LEU A 33 -3.56 -10.16 1.23
C LEU A 33 -4.33 -10.91 2.33
N ASP A 34 -3.80 -12.06 2.77
CA ASP A 34 -4.57 -13.08 3.50
C ASP A 34 -4.10 -13.34 4.94
N GLN A 35 -2.98 -12.77 5.37
CA GLN A 35 -2.39 -13.07 6.67
C GLN A 35 -3.14 -12.31 7.77
N HIS A 36 -3.90 -13.07 8.56
CA HIS A 36 -4.76 -12.55 9.63
C HIS A 36 -4.09 -12.78 10.99
N ASN A 37 -3.04 -12.01 11.24
CA ASN A 37 -2.06 -12.30 12.30
C ASN A 37 -2.65 -12.24 13.73
N TRP A 38 -3.66 -11.40 13.95
CA TRP A 38 -4.25 -11.12 15.28
C TRP A 38 -5.75 -11.45 15.33
N LYS A 39 -6.16 -12.56 14.70
CA LYS A 39 -7.56 -12.97 14.54
C LYS A 39 -8.36 -13.19 15.83
N GLU A 40 -7.68 -13.46 16.95
CA GLU A 40 -8.36 -13.69 18.24
C GLU A 40 -8.92 -12.38 18.82
N GLU A 41 -8.18 -11.28 18.71
CA GLU A 41 -8.60 -9.96 19.17
C GLU A 41 -9.39 -9.20 18.08
N TYR A 42 -9.07 -9.44 16.82
CA TYR A 42 -9.68 -8.79 15.66
C TYR A 42 -10.24 -9.83 14.68
N PRO A 43 -11.42 -10.43 14.95
CA PRO A 43 -11.91 -11.59 14.19
C PRO A 43 -12.45 -11.26 12.79
N TYR A 44 -12.72 -10.00 12.49
CA TYR A 44 -13.16 -9.59 11.16
C TYR A 44 -12.00 -9.63 10.16
N LYS A 45 -12.27 -10.18 8.97
CA LYS A 45 -11.32 -10.26 7.86
C LYS A 45 -12.01 -9.82 6.56
N PRO A 46 -11.68 -8.65 5.99
CA PRO A 46 -12.15 -8.27 4.66
C PRO A 46 -11.47 -9.12 3.57
N ILE A 47 -12.05 -9.14 2.37
CA ILE A 47 -11.39 -9.71 1.19
C ILE A 47 -10.57 -8.59 0.55
N VAL A 48 -9.26 -8.83 0.43
CA VAL A 48 -8.32 -7.85 -0.11
C VAL A 48 -7.36 -8.53 -1.06
N ASN A 49 -7.25 -7.97 -2.25
CA ASN A 49 -6.25 -8.36 -3.24
C ASN A 49 -5.47 -7.12 -3.70
N PHE A 50 -4.26 -7.34 -4.19
CA PHE A 50 -3.47 -6.30 -4.82
C PHE A 50 -2.75 -6.79 -6.09
N GLN A 51 -2.46 -5.88 -7.00
CA GLN A 51 -1.53 -6.06 -8.11
C GLN A 51 -0.48 -4.96 -8.05
N ILE A 52 0.73 -5.27 -8.51
CA ILE A 52 1.82 -4.31 -8.54
C ILE A 52 2.61 -4.44 -9.84
N GLY A 53 2.98 -3.31 -10.43
CA GLY A 53 3.84 -3.20 -11.60
C GLY A 53 4.70 -1.93 -11.52
N HIS A 54 5.61 -1.75 -12.48
CA HIS A 54 6.39 -0.50 -12.58
C HIS A 54 6.56 -0.02 -14.02
N THR A 55 6.76 1.27 -14.20
CA THR A 55 7.19 1.83 -15.51
C THR A 55 8.71 1.95 -15.62
N GLY A 56 9.43 1.64 -14.53
CA GLY A 56 10.84 1.99 -14.33
C GLY A 56 11.01 3.31 -13.58
N SER A 57 10.13 4.29 -13.80
CA SER A 57 10.14 5.59 -13.11
C SER A 57 9.02 5.78 -12.08
N ALA A 58 8.08 4.83 -11.99
CA ALA A 58 7.02 4.80 -10.98
C ALA A 58 6.60 3.37 -10.65
N ILE A 59 6.09 3.16 -9.44
CA ILE A 59 5.36 1.95 -9.04
C ILE A 59 3.87 2.21 -9.25
N LEU A 60 3.17 1.25 -9.84
CA LEU A 60 1.72 1.19 -9.85
C LEU A 60 1.26 0.10 -8.89
N LEU A 61 0.38 0.48 -7.97
CA LEU A 61 -0.18 -0.43 -6.98
C LEU A 61 -1.70 -0.33 -7.01
N HIS A 62 -2.37 -1.44 -7.29
CA HIS A 62 -3.83 -1.50 -7.39
C HIS A 62 -4.35 -2.42 -6.30
N PHE A 63 -5.15 -1.89 -5.38
CA PHE A 63 -5.87 -2.68 -4.38
C PHE A 63 -7.34 -2.83 -4.77
N ALA A 64 -7.88 -4.00 -4.50
CA ALA A 64 -9.31 -4.31 -4.55
C ALA A 64 -9.76 -4.81 -3.17
N VAL A 65 -10.75 -4.14 -2.59
CA VAL A 65 -11.22 -4.36 -1.22
C VAL A 65 -12.73 -4.55 -1.20
N GLU A 66 -13.16 -5.64 -0.58
CA GLU A 66 -14.55 -5.87 -0.17
C GLU A 66 -14.61 -5.81 1.35
N GLU A 67 -15.33 -4.82 1.89
CA GLU A 67 -15.51 -4.66 3.32
C GLU A 67 -16.90 -4.12 3.71
N LYS A 68 -17.37 -4.45 4.92
CA LYS A 68 -18.70 -4.04 5.41
C LYS A 68 -18.86 -2.53 5.53
N PHE A 69 -17.82 -1.85 6.01
CA PHE A 69 -17.85 -0.43 6.34
C PHE A 69 -16.73 0.30 5.60
N ILE A 70 -17.06 1.44 5.01
CA ILE A 70 -16.09 2.34 4.42
C ILE A 70 -16.10 3.64 5.23
N LYS A 71 -14.91 4.11 5.59
CA LYS A 71 -14.71 5.41 6.24
C LYS A 71 -13.59 6.16 5.51
N GLY A 72 -13.80 7.44 5.26
CA GLY A 72 -12.83 8.36 4.63
C GLY A 72 -13.02 9.75 5.22
N GLN A 73 -12.60 9.92 6.47
CA GLN A 73 -12.73 11.16 7.23
C GLN A 73 -11.53 12.08 7.05
N TYR A 74 -10.33 11.51 6.95
CA TYR A 74 -9.09 12.26 6.83
C TYR A 74 -8.80 12.62 5.38
N VAL A 75 -8.59 13.91 5.12
CA VAL A 75 -8.54 14.47 3.76
C VAL A 75 -7.28 15.31 3.52
N ARG A 76 -6.38 15.39 4.50
CA ARG A 76 -5.10 16.09 4.38
C ARG A 76 -3.92 15.14 4.59
N PRO A 77 -2.79 15.36 3.88
CA PRO A 77 -1.60 14.54 4.05
C PRO A 77 -1.15 14.45 5.51
N ASN A 78 -0.64 13.28 5.91
CA ASN A 78 -0.14 12.97 7.26
C ASN A 78 -1.19 13.02 8.39
N GLU A 79 -2.48 13.13 8.10
CA GLU A 79 -3.54 12.87 9.09
C GLU A 79 -3.63 11.37 9.45
N SER A 80 -4.49 11.01 10.41
CA SER A 80 -4.64 9.63 10.92
C SER A 80 -5.34 8.67 9.95
N VAL A 81 -4.83 8.54 8.72
CA VAL A 81 -5.45 7.77 7.63
C VAL A 81 -5.63 6.29 7.98
N TRP A 82 -4.84 5.72 8.89
CA TRP A 82 -4.99 4.34 9.40
C TRP A 82 -6.30 4.12 10.19
N GLU A 83 -6.95 5.18 10.65
CA GLU A 83 -8.26 5.11 11.31
C GLU A 83 -9.44 5.04 10.32
N ASP A 84 -9.18 5.31 9.04
CA ASP A 84 -10.13 5.17 7.93
C ASP A 84 -9.98 3.81 7.24
N SER A 85 -10.78 3.53 6.20
CA SER A 85 -10.54 2.39 5.30
C SER A 85 -9.20 2.58 4.59
N CYS A 86 -8.14 1.91 5.04
CA CYS A 86 -6.77 2.21 4.65
C CYS A 86 -6.01 0.99 4.11
N VAL A 87 -5.37 1.17 2.96
CA VAL A 87 -4.40 0.22 2.41
C VAL A 87 -2.99 0.80 2.55
N GLU A 88 -2.02 -0.09 2.75
CA GLU A 88 -0.66 0.34 3.01
C GLU A 88 0.36 -0.46 2.20
N PHE A 89 1.47 0.18 1.88
CA PHE A 89 2.62 -0.39 1.20
C PHE A 89 3.90 0.05 1.90
N PHE A 90 4.64 -0.91 2.44
CA PHE A 90 5.89 -0.65 3.14
C PHE A 90 7.02 -1.24 2.32
N ILE A 91 8.09 -0.47 2.10
CA ILE A 91 9.21 -0.87 1.24
C ILE A 91 10.56 -0.37 1.75
N SER A 92 11.56 -1.23 1.72
CA SER A 92 12.96 -0.97 2.03
C SER A 92 13.84 -1.29 0.83
N PHE A 93 14.75 -0.38 0.51
CA PHE A 93 15.76 -0.53 -0.54
C PHE A 93 17.17 -0.81 0.01
N ASP A 94 17.33 -0.95 1.33
CA ASP A 94 18.63 -1.01 2.01
C ASP A 94 18.72 -2.18 2.99
N GLN A 95 18.14 -3.32 2.60
CA GLN A 95 18.13 -4.56 3.39
C GLN A 95 17.44 -4.40 4.76
N LYS A 96 16.28 -3.74 4.78
CA LYS A 96 15.41 -3.58 5.95
C LYS A 96 15.97 -2.68 7.06
N ASN A 97 17.04 -1.92 6.79
CA ASN A 97 17.61 -0.97 7.75
C ASN A 97 16.71 0.27 7.89
N HIS A 98 16.28 0.82 6.76
CA HIS A 98 15.29 1.88 6.65
C HIS A 98 14.18 1.46 5.69
N TYR A 99 13.01 2.06 5.85
CA TYR A 99 11.89 1.80 4.96
C TYR A 99 10.98 3.02 4.86
N TYR A 100 10.21 3.01 3.78
CA TYR A 100 9.07 3.88 3.61
C TYR A 100 7.80 3.15 4.06
N ASN A 101 6.93 3.84 4.79
CA ASN A 101 5.54 3.41 5.00
C ASN A 101 4.61 4.34 4.23
N LEU A 102 3.95 3.84 3.19
CA LEU A 102 2.96 4.56 2.42
C LEU A 102 1.57 4.06 2.84
N GLU A 103 0.77 4.93 3.45
CA GLU A 103 -0.56 4.62 3.97
C GLU A 103 -1.56 5.51 3.25
N PHE A 104 -2.57 4.92 2.61
CA PHE A 104 -3.56 5.66 1.83
C PHE A 104 -4.97 5.20 2.21
N ASN A 105 -5.82 6.14 2.61
CA ASN A 105 -7.22 5.83 2.84
C ASN A 105 -8.03 5.76 1.53
N VAL A 106 -9.28 5.33 1.63
CA VAL A 106 -10.20 5.16 0.50
C VAL A 106 -10.37 6.43 -0.36
N VAL A 107 -10.22 7.63 0.21
CA VAL A 107 -10.34 8.89 -0.55
C VAL A 107 -9.02 9.34 -1.20
N GLY A 108 -7.97 8.51 -1.13
CA GLY A 108 -6.66 8.79 -1.73
C GLY A 108 -5.79 9.74 -0.90
N THR A 109 -6.16 10.01 0.36
CA THR A 109 -5.31 10.81 1.25
C THR A 109 -4.17 9.97 1.78
N GLY A 110 -2.96 10.47 1.59
CA GLY A 110 -1.73 9.76 1.90
C GLY A 110 -1.04 10.22 3.18
N LEU A 111 -0.36 9.30 3.81
CA LEU A 111 0.66 9.53 4.82
C LEU A 111 1.90 8.74 4.42
N ILE A 112 3.05 9.41 4.42
CA ILE A 112 4.32 8.74 4.08
C ILE A 112 5.37 9.05 5.15
N GLY A 113 5.92 7.99 5.73
CA GLY A 113 7.06 8.07 6.64
C GLY A 113 8.30 7.41 6.05
N TYR A 114 9.47 7.81 6.54
CA TYR A 114 10.75 7.18 6.24
C TYR A 114 11.60 7.08 7.52
N GLY A 115 12.30 5.95 7.68
CA GLY A 115 13.32 5.77 8.71
C GLY A 115 13.42 4.33 9.18
N PRO A 116 14.10 4.07 10.30
CA PRO A 116 14.31 2.73 10.79
C PRO A 116 13.09 2.20 11.55
N LYS A 117 13.19 0.95 12.03
CA LYS A 117 12.20 0.33 12.92
C LYS A 117 11.93 1.16 14.19
N ILE A 118 12.89 1.95 14.65
CA ILE A 118 12.79 2.80 15.84
C ILE A 118 11.84 3.98 15.55
N LYS A 119 10.69 4.03 16.24
CA LYS A 119 9.61 5.00 15.95
C LYS A 119 10.05 6.47 16.06
N THR A 120 10.88 6.79 17.05
CA THR A 120 11.35 8.16 17.31
C THR A 120 12.33 8.69 16.26
N GLU A 121 12.90 7.80 15.44
CA GLU A 121 13.87 8.14 14.39
C GLU A 121 13.21 8.20 13.00
N ARG A 122 11.92 7.91 12.89
CA ARG A 122 11.17 8.06 11.63
C ARG A 122 10.68 9.50 11.48
N ALA A 123 10.79 10.01 10.25
CA ALA A 123 10.26 11.30 9.87
C ALA A 123 9.13 11.13 8.85
N ARG A 124 8.14 12.03 8.89
CA ARG A 124 7.13 12.14 7.83
C ARG A 124 7.72 12.91 6.64
N LEU A 125 7.34 12.52 5.43
CA LEU A 125 7.55 13.37 4.26
C LEU A 125 6.63 14.59 4.34
N ASP A 126 7.02 15.68 3.70
CA ASP A 126 6.19 16.87 3.61
C ASP A 126 4.96 16.64 2.71
N ALA A 127 3.94 17.47 2.90
CA ALA A 127 2.67 17.33 2.17
C ALA A 127 2.83 17.48 0.65
N GLU A 128 3.73 18.36 0.18
CA GLU A 128 3.98 18.58 -1.25
C GLU A 128 4.60 17.35 -1.91
N THR A 129 5.47 16.64 -1.18
CA THR A 129 6.03 15.37 -1.64
C THR A 129 4.98 14.26 -1.66
N ILE A 130 4.13 14.17 -0.63
CA ILE A 130 3.08 13.13 -0.57
C ILE A 130 2.08 13.28 -1.72
N THR A 131 1.67 14.51 -2.04
CA THR A 131 0.69 14.77 -3.11
C THR A 131 1.21 14.48 -4.52
N LYS A 132 2.50 14.15 -4.69
CA LYS A 132 3.03 13.63 -5.96
C LYS A 132 2.57 12.20 -6.24
N VAL A 133 2.12 11.44 -5.23
CA VAL A 133 1.44 10.17 -5.45
C VAL A 133 0.05 10.47 -6.01
N SER A 134 -0.19 10.06 -7.24
CA SER A 134 -1.51 10.20 -7.86
C SER A 134 -2.39 9.01 -7.49
N THR A 135 -3.65 9.27 -7.15
CA THR A 135 -4.58 8.24 -6.66
C THR A 135 -5.90 8.25 -7.42
N ALA A 136 -6.39 7.09 -7.83
CA ALA A 136 -7.69 6.94 -8.47
C ALA A 136 -8.50 5.88 -7.73
N THR A 137 -9.61 6.29 -7.13
CA THR A 137 -10.50 5.40 -6.37
C THR A 137 -11.80 5.16 -7.13
N SER A 138 -12.29 3.92 -7.12
CA SER A 138 -13.66 3.56 -7.47
C SER A 138 -14.34 2.94 -6.25
N ILE A 139 -15.55 3.40 -5.92
CA ILE A 139 -16.38 2.85 -4.83
C ILE A 139 -17.72 2.43 -5.43
N VAL A 140 -18.11 1.18 -5.17
CA VAL A 140 -19.36 0.60 -5.62
C VAL A 140 -20.11 0.09 -4.39
N SER A 141 -21.34 0.58 -4.21
CA SER A 141 -22.28 0.08 -3.22
C SER A 141 -23.37 -0.68 -3.95
N LYS A 142 -23.41 -2.01 -3.80
CA LYS A 142 -24.41 -2.87 -4.46
C LYS A 142 -25.14 -3.66 -3.38
N GLN A 143 -26.45 -3.42 -3.24
CA GLN A 143 -27.30 -4.10 -2.25
C GLN A 143 -26.78 -4.03 -0.80
N GLY A 144 -26.04 -2.97 -0.45
CA GLY A 144 -25.47 -2.76 0.89
C GLY A 144 -24.02 -3.23 1.05
N GLU A 145 -23.53 -4.09 0.16
CA GLU A 145 -22.12 -4.49 0.10
C GLU A 145 -21.28 -3.35 -0.49
N LYS A 146 -20.12 -3.08 0.13
CA LYS A 146 -19.22 -2.03 -0.31
C LYS A 146 -17.95 -2.64 -0.86
N ASN A 147 -17.71 -2.35 -2.13
CA ASN A 147 -16.49 -2.69 -2.82
C ASN A 147 -15.78 -1.40 -3.17
N TRP A 148 -14.50 -1.31 -2.90
CA TRP A 148 -13.70 -0.20 -3.35
C TRP A 148 -12.36 -0.65 -3.86
N ASN A 149 -11.85 0.13 -4.79
CA ASN A 149 -10.58 -0.12 -5.43
C ASN A 149 -9.80 1.19 -5.44
N ILE A 150 -8.49 1.11 -5.27
CA ILE A 150 -7.61 2.27 -5.38
C ILE A 150 -6.39 1.91 -6.20
N ILE A 151 -6.02 2.78 -7.13
CA ILE A 151 -4.76 2.72 -7.86
C ILE A 151 -3.89 3.86 -7.35
N LEU A 152 -2.69 3.53 -6.88
CA LEU A 152 -1.63 4.46 -6.54
C LEU A 152 -0.59 4.45 -7.65
N TYR A 153 -0.32 5.61 -8.23
CA TYR A 153 0.85 5.84 -9.07
C TYR A 153 1.89 6.58 -8.24
N ILE A 154 2.96 5.89 -7.89
CA ILE A 154 3.99 6.31 -6.93
C ILE A 154 5.27 6.62 -7.71
N PRO A 155 5.55 7.90 -8.03
CA PRO A 155 6.78 8.26 -8.75
C PRO A 155 8.03 7.89 -7.94
N ILE A 156 9.11 7.53 -8.62
CA ILE A 156 10.38 7.18 -7.97
C ILE A 156 10.92 8.31 -7.09
N GLY A 157 10.59 9.57 -7.40
CA GLY A 157 10.94 10.74 -6.59
C GLY A 157 10.37 10.75 -5.17
N ILE A 158 9.36 9.93 -4.87
CA ILE A 158 8.89 9.69 -3.50
C ILE A 158 9.99 9.08 -2.64
N PHE A 159 10.84 8.25 -3.24
CA PHE A 159 11.91 7.53 -2.57
C PHE A 159 13.24 8.32 -2.52
N SER A 160 13.17 9.65 -2.41
CA SER A 160 14.32 10.56 -2.44
C SER A 160 15.37 10.40 -1.33
N LYS A 161 15.12 9.56 -0.33
CA LYS A 161 16.09 9.20 0.74
C LYS A 161 16.84 7.91 0.41
N SER A 162 16.43 7.20 -0.63
CA SER A 162 17.14 6.07 -1.21
C SER A 162 17.89 6.55 -2.47
N ASP A 163 19.09 6.02 -2.68
CA ASP A 163 19.89 6.32 -3.87
C ASP A 163 19.45 5.44 -5.05
N ILE A 164 18.24 5.71 -5.57
CA ILE A 164 17.64 4.97 -6.68
C ILE A 164 17.25 5.92 -7.82
N THR A 165 17.63 5.55 -9.05
CA THR A 165 17.38 6.34 -10.27
C THR A 165 16.47 5.63 -11.26
N SER A 166 16.29 4.31 -11.11
CA SER A 166 15.35 3.47 -11.85
C SER A 166 14.90 2.34 -10.95
N LEU A 167 13.66 1.89 -11.12
CA LEU A 167 13.15 0.68 -10.46
C LEU A 167 13.58 -0.60 -11.19
N ALA A 168 13.79 -0.55 -12.50
CA ALA A 168 14.08 -1.75 -13.29
C ALA A 168 15.36 -2.46 -12.81
N GLY A 169 15.26 -3.76 -12.55
CA GLY A 169 16.34 -4.60 -12.03
C GLY A 169 16.62 -4.44 -10.53
N LEU A 170 15.86 -3.61 -9.80
CA LEU A 170 16.06 -3.46 -8.35
C LEU A 170 15.49 -4.62 -7.56
N SER A 171 16.20 -5.02 -6.52
CA SER A 171 15.67 -5.86 -5.44
C SER A 171 15.33 -5.00 -4.23
N ALA A 172 14.21 -5.30 -3.58
CA ALA A 172 13.76 -4.60 -2.38
C ALA A 172 13.07 -5.57 -1.42
N HIS A 173 12.75 -5.08 -0.22
CA HIS A 173 11.95 -5.80 0.74
C HIS A 173 10.67 -5.04 1.02
N ALA A 174 9.51 -5.70 0.93
CA ALA A 174 8.24 -5.05 1.11
C ALA A 174 7.20 -5.91 1.83
N ASN A 175 6.15 -5.23 2.29
CA ASN A 175 4.90 -5.86 2.70
C ASN A 175 3.72 -4.93 2.36
N PHE A 176 2.53 -5.49 2.33
CA PHE A 176 1.29 -4.82 1.99
C PHE A 176 0.27 -5.07 3.09
N TYR A 177 -0.52 -4.06 3.44
CA TYR A 177 -1.45 -4.13 4.56
C TYR A 177 -2.84 -3.58 4.24
N LYS A 178 -3.82 -4.02 5.02
CA LYS A 178 -5.15 -3.42 5.14
C LYS A 178 -5.45 -3.21 6.62
N CYS A 179 -5.89 -2.01 6.96
CA CYS A 179 -6.34 -1.65 8.30
C CYS A 179 -7.57 -0.71 8.28
N GLY A 180 -8.01 -0.34 9.48
CA GLY A 180 -9.08 0.62 9.71
C GLY A 180 -9.45 0.67 11.19
N ASP A 181 -8.58 1.32 11.97
CA ASP A 181 -8.59 1.26 13.45
C ASP A 181 -9.89 1.80 14.07
N ALA A 182 -10.52 2.78 13.43
CA ALA A 182 -11.75 3.40 13.90
C ALA A 182 -12.98 3.02 13.04
N LEU A 183 -12.90 1.91 12.30
CA LEU A 183 -14.09 1.26 11.72
C LEU A 183 -14.88 0.53 12.82
N PRO A 184 -16.17 0.22 12.60
CA PRO A 184 -16.96 -0.55 13.57
C PRO A 184 -16.38 -1.95 13.88
N GLU A 185 -15.68 -2.54 12.90
CA GLU A 185 -14.96 -3.81 13.04
C GLU A 185 -13.48 -3.59 12.65
N PRO A 186 -12.62 -3.12 13.57
CA PRO A 186 -11.20 -2.94 13.30
C PRO A 186 -10.54 -4.24 12.91
N HIS A 187 -9.56 -4.18 12.01
CA HIS A 187 -8.92 -5.36 11.43
C HIS A 187 -7.52 -5.01 10.92
N PHE A 188 -6.67 -6.03 10.85
CA PHE A 188 -5.25 -5.88 10.50
C PHE A 188 -4.79 -7.08 9.68
N ILE A 189 -4.70 -6.89 8.37
CA ILE A 189 -4.34 -7.97 7.43
C ILE A 189 -3.02 -7.62 6.76
N SER A 190 -2.18 -8.62 6.49
CA SER A 190 -0.92 -8.46 5.77
C SER A 190 -0.76 -9.43 4.60
N TRP A 191 0.16 -9.15 3.69
CA TRP A 191 0.55 -10.09 2.63
C TRP A 191 1.55 -11.13 3.15
N LYS A 192 2.62 -10.70 3.82
CA LYS A 192 3.55 -11.59 4.54
C LYS A 192 3.19 -11.68 6.02
N PRO A 193 3.34 -12.85 6.65
CA PRO A 193 2.98 -13.06 8.05
C PRO A 193 3.80 -12.17 8.97
N VAL A 194 3.16 -11.62 10.00
CA VAL A 194 3.78 -10.78 11.03
C VAL A 194 3.60 -11.47 12.38
N ALA A 195 4.64 -12.13 12.85
CA ALA A 195 4.62 -12.82 14.14
C ALA A 195 4.99 -11.84 15.27
N TRP A 196 4.01 -11.04 15.71
CA TRP A 196 4.19 -10.09 16.81
C TRP A 196 3.01 -10.18 17.81
N PRO A 197 3.19 -9.92 19.12
CA PRO A 197 2.11 -10.12 20.10
C PRO A 197 0.85 -9.25 19.91
N LYS A 198 0.98 -8.10 19.25
CA LYS A 198 -0.10 -7.13 19.01
C LYS A 198 -0.01 -6.56 17.60
N PRO A 199 -1.07 -5.96 17.03
CA PRO A 199 -1.00 -5.28 15.74
C PRO A 199 0.17 -4.31 15.65
N ASN A 200 1.12 -4.60 14.75
CA ASN A 200 2.26 -3.75 14.48
C ASN A 200 2.87 -4.08 13.11
N PHE A 201 2.67 -3.21 12.13
CA PHE A 201 3.22 -3.37 10.78
C PHE A 201 4.61 -2.77 10.58
N HIS A 202 5.09 -1.97 11.53
CA HIS A 202 6.40 -1.30 11.48
C HIS A 202 7.55 -2.23 11.89
N LEU A 203 7.59 -3.45 11.33
CA LEU A 203 8.53 -4.52 11.65
C LEU A 203 9.21 -5.03 10.36
N PRO A 204 10.27 -4.34 9.87
CA PRO A 204 10.92 -4.66 8.61
C PRO A 204 11.45 -6.09 8.50
N GLU A 205 11.75 -6.75 9.62
CA GLU A 205 12.17 -8.15 9.65
C GLU A 205 11.16 -9.08 8.93
N PHE A 206 9.86 -8.76 8.96
CA PHE A 206 8.78 -9.54 8.34
C PHE A 206 8.51 -9.18 6.88
N PHE A 207 9.23 -8.21 6.31
CA PHE A 207 9.07 -7.88 4.89
C PHE A 207 9.56 -9.03 4.01
N GLY A 208 8.79 -9.33 2.97
CA GLY A 208 9.15 -10.29 1.93
C GLY A 208 10.04 -9.67 0.88
N GLU A 209 10.68 -10.50 0.06
CA GLU A 209 11.50 -10.06 -1.06
C GLU A 209 10.62 -9.72 -2.28
N ILE A 210 10.93 -8.61 -2.93
CA ILE A 210 10.36 -8.19 -4.21
C ILE A 210 11.49 -7.85 -5.20
N GLU A 211 11.25 -8.08 -6.49
CA GLU A 211 12.20 -7.77 -7.55
C GLU A 211 11.47 -7.12 -8.72
N PHE A 212 11.97 -5.98 -9.17
CA PHE A 212 11.45 -5.25 -10.31
C PHE A 212 12.14 -5.77 -11.58
N ALA A 213 11.37 -6.38 -12.49
CA ALA A 213 11.89 -7.08 -13.66
C ALA A 213 12.17 -6.17 -14.87
#